data_AF-A0A7W0U048-F1
#
_entry.id   AF-A0A7W0U048-F1
#
_cell.length_a   1.000
_cell.length_b   1.000
_cell.length_c   1.000
_cell.angle_alpha   90.00
_cell.angle_beta   90.00
_cell.angle_gamma   90.00
#
_symmetry.space_group_name_H-M   'P 1'
#
loop_
_entity.id
_entity.type
_entity.pdbx_description
1 polymer ?
#
loop_
_entity_poly.entity_id
_entity_poly.type
_entity_poly.pdbx_seq_one_letter_code
_entity_poly.pdbx_strand_id
1 'polypeptide(L)'
;MDVWLDGFDATPLVCLVDTGALRTRFSLELAGLAGLDLDSAVSEDVHIGGTRVRAVPAQVSLRLQSANERFDWDATVWFCDPWPFPVQLLGMEGFLQRFRVTLSAYHEWLDCHPET
;
A
#
# COMPACT_ATOMS: atom_id res chain seq x y z
N MET A 1 4.91 -11.26 5.92
CA MET A 1 3.61 -10.61 6.18
C MET A 1 2.97 -10.35 4.85
N ASP A 2 1.69 -10.64 4.71
CA ASP A 2 1.05 -10.63 3.40
C ASP A 2 -0.04 -9.57 3.39
N VAL A 3 0.06 -8.61 2.48
CA VAL A 3 -0.92 -7.52 2.33
C VAL A 3 -1.84 -7.82 1.16
N TRP A 4 -3.13 -7.66 1.38
CA TRP A 4 -4.17 -7.87 0.38
C TRP A 4 -4.97 -6.59 0.22
N LEU A 5 -5.41 -6.33 -1.01
CA LEU A 5 -6.37 -5.29 -1.36
C LEU A 5 -7.73 -5.97 -1.53
N ASP A 6 -8.80 -5.38 -0.99
CA ASP A 6 -10.15 -5.91 -1.22
C ASP A 6 -10.47 -5.95 -2.72
N GLY A 7 -11.12 -7.03 -3.16
CA GLY A 7 -11.26 -7.37 -4.58
C GLY A 7 -10.12 -8.24 -5.16
N PHE A 8 -9.09 -8.55 -4.38
CA PHE A 8 -8.03 -9.52 -4.74
C PHE A 8 -8.00 -10.68 -3.73
N ASP A 9 -8.45 -11.87 -4.15
CA ASP A 9 -8.40 -13.09 -3.30
C ASP A 9 -7.39 -14.14 -3.80
N ALA A 10 -6.74 -13.91 -4.95
CA ALA A 10 -5.88 -14.92 -5.58
C ALA A 10 -4.42 -14.95 -5.05
N THR A 11 -3.81 -13.78 -4.80
CA THR A 11 -2.42 -13.69 -4.31
C THR A 11 -2.18 -12.41 -3.52
N PRO A 12 -1.35 -12.41 -2.46
CA PRO A 12 -1.02 -11.19 -1.75
C PRO A 12 -0.16 -10.25 -2.61
N LEU A 13 -0.26 -8.96 -2.31
CA LEU A 13 0.58 -7.93 -2.89
C LEU A 13 1.98 -8.00 -2.30
N VAL A 14 2.99 -7.92 -3.17
CA VAL A 14 4.37 -7.69 -2.74
C VAL A 14 4.53 -6.21 -2.44
N CYS A 15 4.86 -5.90 -1.19
CA CYS A 15 4.92 -4.54 -0.68
C CYS A 15 6.29 -4.23 -0.06
N LEU A 16 6.79 -3.02 -0.32
CA LEU A 16 7.90 -2.42 0.39
C LEU A 16 7.36 -1.50 1.48
N VAL A 17 7.84 -1.68 2.71
CA VAL A 17 7.60 -0.73 3.80
C VAL A 17 8.58 0.42 3.68
N ASP A 18 8.06 1.65 3.52
CA ASP A 18 8.87 2.85 3.31
C ASP A 18 8.47 3.94 4.32
N THR A 19 9.29 4.09 5.37
CA THR A 19 9.09 5.12 6.40
C THR A 19 9.37 6.53 5.89
N GLY A 20 10.04 6.69 4.74
CA GLY A 20 10.26 7.97 4.06
C GLY A 20 9.09 8.38 3.17
N ALA A 21 8.17 7.46 2.86
CA ALA A 21 6.97 7.76 2.08
C ALA A 21 5.84 8.26 2.99
N LEU A 22 5.38 9.49 2.78
CA LEU A 22 4.21 10.03 3.50
C LEU A 22 2.94 9.20 3.24
N ARG A 23 2.76 8.66 2.04
CA ARG A 23 1.52 8.02 1.62
C ARG A 23 1.76 6.60 1.13
N THR A 24 0.85 5.69 1.45
CA THR A 24 0.75 4.37 0.81
C THR A 24 0.36 4.54 -0.65
N ARG A 25 1.12 3.91 -1.55
CA ARG A 25 1.00 4.10 -3.00
C ARG A 25 1.05 2.79 -3.74
N PHE A 26 0.04 2.56 -4.56
CA PHE A 26 -0.08 1.36 -5.39
C PHE A 26 -0.07 1.73 -6.88
N SER A 27 0.18 0.78 -7.78
CA SER A 27 0.03 0.98 -9.22
C SER A 27 -1.43 1.19 -9.60
N LEU A 28 -1.70 2.07 -10.57
CA LEU A 28 -3.06 2.34 -11.04
C LEU A 28 -3.74 1.09 -11.63
N GLU A 29 -2.96 0.16 -12.18
CA GLU A 29 -3.46 -1.14 -12.66
C GLU A 29 -4.23 -1.91 -11.58
N LEU A 30 -3.76 -1.87 -10.32
CA LEU A 30 -4.43 -2.56 -9.22
C LEU A 30 -5.81 -1.95 -8.92
N ALA A 31 -6.02 -0.65 -9.14
CA ALA A 31 -7.34 -0.05 -8.99
C ALA A 31 -8.32 -0.60 -10.02
N GLY A 32 -7.90 -0.72 -11.29
CA GLY A 32 -8.74 -1.28 -12.35
C GLY A 32 -9.10 -2.73 -12.10
N LEU A 33 -8.13 -3.53 -11.64
CA LEU A 33 -8.34 -4.93 -11.28
C LEU A 33 -9.23 -5.11 -10.04
N ALA A 34 -9.17 -4.20 -9.06
CA ALA A 34 -10.07 -4.16 -7.91
C ALA A 34 -11.47 -3.61 -8.26
N GLY A 35 -11.70 -3.17 -9.50
CA GLY A 35 -12.98 -2.58 -9.92
C GLY A 35 -13.25 -1.19 -9.33
N LEU A 36 -12.21 -0.45 -8.94
CA LEU A 36 -12.34 0.90 -8.41
C LEU A 36 -12.56 1.89 -9.56
N ASP A 37 -13.59 2.73 -9.45
CA ASP A 37 -13.81 3.88 -10.32
C ASP A 37 -13.10 5.11 -9.75
N LEU A 38 -12.09 5.60 -10.47
CA LEU A 38 -11.24 6.72 -10.07
C LEU A 38 -11.41 7.95 -10.97
N ASP A 39 -12.35 7.93 -11.93
CA ASP A 39 -12.42 8.96 -12.98
C ASP A 39 -12.78 10.36 -12.44
N SER A 40 -13.51 10.40 -11.32
CA SER A 40 -13.94 11.64 -10.68
C SER A 40 -12.98 12.15 -9.60
N ALA A 41 -11.95 11.39 -9.25
CA ALA A 41 -11.04 11.73 -8.16
C ALA A 41 -10.01 12.77 -8.59
N VAL A 42 -9.75 13.73 -7.70
CA VAL A 42 -8.72 14.76 -7.91
C VAL A 42 -7.34 14.10 -7.83
N SER A 43 -6.57 14.23 -8.91
CA SER A 43 -5.22 13.69 -8.98
C SER A 43 -4.14 14.73 -8.66
N GLU A 44 -3.01 14.26 -8.14
CA GLU A 44 -1.81 15.08 -7.91
C GLU A 44 -0.63 14.53 -8.73
N ASP A 45 0.28 15.41 -9.16
CA ASP A 45 1.57 15.01 -9.70
C ASP A 45 2.60 14.89 -8.57
N VAL A 46 3.23 13.73 -8.46
CA VAL A 46 4.26 13.46 -7.44
C VAL A 46 5.48 12.80 -8.07
N HIS A 47 6.59 12.77 -7.33
CA HIS A 47 7.78 12.02 -7.74
C HIS A 47 7.96 10.80 -6.86
N ILE A 48 8.17 9.64 -7.49
CA ILE A 48 8.43 8.37 -6.83
C ILE A 48 9.69 7.78 -7.46
N GLY A 49 10.74 7.60 -6.66
CA GLY A 49 12.02 7.05 -7.17
C GLY A 49 12.61 7.85 -8.33
N GLY A 50 12.39 9.16 -8.39
CA GLY A 50 12.81 10.03 -9.49
C GLY A 50 11.87 10.06 -10.71
N THR A 51 10.83 9.23 -10.74
CA THR A 51 9.81 9.23 -11.80
C THR A 51 8.65 10.14 -11.42
N ARG A 52 8.28 11.07 -12.31
CA ARG A 52 7.04 11.86 -12.16
C ARG A 52 5.84 10.97 -12.50
N VAL A 53 4.85 10.94 -11.61
CA VAL A 53 3.65 10.11 -11.76
C VAL A 53 2.40 10.92 -11.43
N ARG A 54 1.29 10.56 -12.05
CA ARG A 54 -0.05 11.00 -11.66
C ARG A 54 -0.56 10.07 -10.57
N ALA A 55 -0.95 10.61 -9.43
CA ALA A 55 -1.42 9.86 -8.28
C ALA A 55 -2.87 10.23 -7.96
N VAL A 56 -3.73 9.22 -7.79
CA VAL A 56 -5.17 9.36 -7.54
C VAL A 56 -5.53 8.65 -6.23
N PRO A 57 -6.06 9.36 -5.22
CA PRO A 57 -6.42 8.75 -3.95
C PRO A 57 -7.75 7.99 -4.05
N ALA A 58 -7.86 6.87 -3.34
CA ALA A 58 -9.12 6.19 -3.07
C ALA A 58 -9.14 5.61 -1.66
N GLN A 59 -10.34 5.53 -1.06
CA GLN A 59 -10.56 4.74 0.15
C GLN A 59 -10.73 3.28 -0.24
N VAL A 60 -9.95 2.40 0.37
CA VAL A 60 -10.00 0.96 0.15
C VAL A 60 -9.88 0.22 1.46
N SER A 61 -10.41 -1.00 1.51
CA SER A 61 -10.12 -1.92 2.60
C SER A 61 -8.88 -2.74 2.26
N LEU A 62 -7.92 -2.76 3.18
CA LEU A 62 -6.71 -3.57 3.12
C LEU A 62 -6.78 -4.66 4.19
N ARG A 63 -6.08 -5.76 3.94
CA ARG A 63 -5.92 -6.85 4.90
C ARG A 63 -4.45 -7.20 5.06
N LEU A 64 -4.03 -7.39 6.30
CA LEU A 64 -2.75 -7.93 6.68
C LEU A 64 -3.03 -9.31 7.25
N GLN A 65 -2.38 -10.31 6.68
CA GLN A 65 -2.52 -11.69 7.10
C GLN A 65 -1.16 -12.31 7.41
N SER A 66 -1.10 -13.02 8.53
CA SER A 66 -0.02 -13.92 8.92
C SER A 66 -0.58 -15.34 9.11
N ALA A 67 0.26 -16.30 9.49
CA ALA A 67 -0.17 -17.69 9.65
C ALA A 67 -1.36 -17.85 10.63
N ASN A 68 -1.43 -17.01 11.67
CA ASN A 68 -2.42 -17.14 12.74
C ASN A 68 -3.26 -15.87 12.96
N GLU A 69 -2.96 -14.77 12.27
CA GLU A 69 -3.59 -13.48 12.53
C GLU A 69 -4.07 -12.85 11.23
N ARG A 70 -5.21 -12.18 11.34
CA ARG A 70 -5.82 -11.40 10.25
C ARG A 70 -6.25 -10.06 10.83
N PHE A 71 -5.92 -9.00 10.11
CA PHE A 71 -6.33 -7.64 10.46
C PHE A 71 -6.75 -6.91 9.19
N ASP A 72 -8.01 -6.48 9.14
CA ASP A 72 -8.56 -5.69 8.05
C ASP A 72 -8.73 -4.23 8.52
N TRP A 73 -8.44 -3.26 7.65
CA TRP A 73 -8.62 -1.85 7.95
C TRP A 73 -8.90 -1.04 6.68
N ASP A 74 -9.59 0.09 6.85
CA ASP A 74 -9.75 1.07 5.78
C ASP A 74 -8.57 2.04 5.73
N ALA A 75 -8.11 2.32 4.51
CA ALA A 75 -6.98 3.17 4.22
C ALA A 75 -7.22 4.03 2.98
N THR A 76 -6.64 5.23 2.99
CA THR A 76 -6.38 5.98 1.76
C THR A 76 -5.18 5.38 1.05
N VAL A 77 -5.37 4.88 -0.18
CA VAL A 77 -4.29 4.45 -1.06
C VAL A 77 -4.22 5.36 -2.28
N TRP A 78 -3.00 5.75 -2.65
CA TRP A 78 -2.76 6.58 -3.83
C TRP A 78 -2.33 5.72 -5.01
N PHE A 79 -3.23 5.56 -5.97
CA PHE A 79 -3.02 4.79 -7.19
C PHE A 79 -2.28 5.62 -8.23
N CYS A 80 -1.14 5.13 -8.69
CA CYS A 80 -0.14 5.91 -9.42
C CYS A 80 0.15 5.35 -10.82
N ASP A 81 0.29 6.24 -11.80
CA ASP A 81 0.69 5.92 -13.17
C ASP A 81 1.62 7.00 -13.75
N PRO A 82 2.76 6.64 -14.39
CA PRO A 82 3.33 5.29 -14.48
C PRO A 82 3.78 4.75 -13.12
N TRP A 83 3.76 3.43 -12.92
CA TRP A 83 4.33 2.80 -11.72
C TRP A 83 5.76 2.29 -11.97
N PRO A 84 6.79 2.80 -11.26
CA PRO A 84 8.18 2.51 -11.62
C PRO A 84 8.76 1.24 -10.96
N PHE A 85 8.00 0.52 -10.13
CA PHE A 85 8.53 -0.56 -9.28
C PHE A 85 7.79 -1.89 -9.44
N PRO A 86 8.45 -3.04 -9.17
CA PRO A 86 7.79 -4.35 -9.13
C PRO A 86 7.02 -4.63 -7.83
N VAL A 87 7.01 -3.68 -6.89
CA VAL A 87 6.38 -3.77 -5.57
C VAL A 87 5.51 -2.55 -5.31
N GLN A 88 4.54 -2.69 -4.41
CA GLN A 88 3.72 -1.59 -3.91
C GLN A 88 4.38 -0.91 -2.71
N LEU A 89 4.01 0.32 -2.38
CA LEU A 89 4.62 1.06 -1.26
C LEU A 89 3.65 1.23 -0.09
N LEU A 90 4.08 0.81 1.10
CA LEU A 90 3.39 1.02 2.37
C LEU A 90 4.05 2.18 3.10
N GLY A 91 3.36 3.32 3.15
CA GLY A 91 3.88 4.57 3.71
C GLY A 91 3.25 4.92 5.07
N MET A 92 3.46 6.16 5.51
CA MET A 92 2.95 6.67 6.77
C MET A 92 1.42 6.65 6.85
N GLU A 93 0.78 7.38 5.95
CA GLU A 93 -0.67 7.40 5.77
C GLU A 93 -1.12 6.11 5.06
N GLY A 94 -2.14 5.47 5.61
CA GLY A 94 -2.71 4.22 5.08
C GLY A 94 -2.09 2.93 5.64
N PHE A 95 -0.83 2.94 6.09
CA PHE A 95 -0.19 1.76 6.71
C PHE A 95 0.48 2.07 8.05
N LEU A 96 1.64 2.75 8.10
CA LEU A 96 2.44 2.84 9.34
C LEU A 96 1.72 3.56 10.50
N GLN A 97 0.74 4.41 10.24
CA GLN A 97 -0.11 5.00 11.30
C GLN A 97 -1.02 3.97 12.01
N ARG A 98 -1.22 2.79 11.42
CA ARG A 98 -2.06 1.70 11.95
C ARG A 98 -1.26 0.57 12.57
N PHE A 99 0.06 0.56 12.40
CA PHE A 99 0.91 -0.55 12.80
C PHE A 99 2.20 -0.06 13.43
N ARG A 100 2.56 -0.68 14.56
CA ARG A 100 3.93 -0.63 15.06
C ARG A 100 4.77 -1.61 14.28
N VAL A 101 5.74 -1.06 13.53
CA VAL A 101 6.70 -1.83 12.74
C VAL A 101 8.06 -1.79 13.42
N THR A 102 8.65 -2.97 13.62
CA THR A 102 10.05 -3.13 14.05
C THR A 102 10.78 -3.93 12.99
N LEU A 103 11.97 -3.51 12.60
CA LEU A 103 12.74 -4.19 11.56
C LEU A 103 14.22 -4.28 11.92
N SER A 104 14.86 -5.33 11.43
CA SER A 104 16.31 -5.47 11.42
C SER A 104 16.76 -5.82 10.00
N ALA A 105 17.27 -4.83 9.27
CA ALA A 105 17.75 -5.04 7.91
C ALA A 105 18.93 -6.03 7.86
N TYR A 106 19.84 -5.97 8.84
CA TYR A 106 20.98 -6.88 8.92
C TYR A 106 20.58 -8.34 9.12
N HIS A 107 19.52 -8.59 9.91
CA HIS A 107 19.01 -9.93 10.17
C HIS A 107 17.80 -10.30 9.30
N GLU A 108 17.48 -9.46 8.31
CA GLU A 108 16.43 -9.68 7.30
C GLU A 108 15.05 -10.03 7.87
N TRP A 109 14.65 -9.39 8.97
CA TRP A 109 13.31 -9.57 9.54
C TRP A 109 12.58 -8.25 9.76
N LEU A 110 11.26 -8.34 9.72
CA LEU A 110 10.33 -7.26 10.01
C LEU A 110 9.11 -7.84 10.74
N ASP A 111 8.82 -7.28 11.91
CA ASP A 111 7.62 -7.54 12.71
C ASP A 111 6.66 -6.36 12.63
N CYS A 112 5.37 -6.67 12.52
CA CYS A 112 4.31 -5.70 12.32
C CYS A 112 3.13 -6.05 13.23
N HIS A 113 2.74 -5.12 14.10
CA HIS A 113 1.63 -5.30 15.03
C HIS A 113 0.63 -4.16 14.89
N PRO A 114 -0.69 -4.44 14.76
CA PRO A 114 -1.70 -3.39 14.75
C PRO A 114 -1.63 -2.53 16.02
N GLU A 115 -1.74 -1.22 15.86
CA GLU A 115 -1.97 -0.27 16.95
C GLU A 115 -3.47 0.08 16.95
N THR A 116 -4.15 -0.18 18.06
CA THR A 116 -5.60 0.05 18.26
C THR A 116 -5.92 1.47 18.66
#